data_AF-A0A0S3R2Q8-F1
#
_entry.id   AF-A0A0S3R2Q8-F1
#
_cell.length_a   1.000
_cell.length_b   1.000
_cell.length_c   1.000
_cell.angle_alpha   90.00
_cell.angle_beta   90.00
_cell.angle_gamma   90.00
#
_symmetry.space_group_name_H-M   'P 1'
#
loop_
_entity.id
_entity.type
_entity.pdbx_description
1 polymer ?
#
loop_
_entity_poly.entity_id
_entity_poly.type
_entity_poly.pdbx_seq_one_letter_code
_entity_poly.pdbx_strand_id
1 'polypeptide(L)'
;MLIVKEQKKSIDEQINGIPIVEEYADVFPKEVLGFPPSREMDFAIELMPGTGLVCVAPYRMTLAELAELKKHIEDLLEKKFIRPSVSPWGAPVLLVKKKDGSSRLCGITGSLIKSLSRIGTRCQELMIC
;
A
#
# COMPACT_ATOMS: atom_id res chain seq x y z
N MET A 1 -38.76 -3.07 33.66
CA MET A 1 -38.04 -2.46 32.54
C MET A 1 -36.83 -3.32 32.22
N LEU A 2 -36.93 -4.23 31.24
CA LEU A 2 -35.80 -5.05 30.80
C LEU A 2 -35.10 -4.32 29.66
N ILE A 3 -33.97 -3.67 29.96
CA ILE A 3 -33.10 -3.12 28.93
C ILE A 3 -32.31 -4.28 28.34
N VAL A 4 -32.79 -4.79 27.20
CA VAL A 4 -31.98 -5.68 26.36
C VAL A 4 -30.82 -4.85 25.83
N LYS A 5 -29.61 -5.05 26.39
CA LYS A 5 -28.40 -4.45 25.86
C LYS A 5 -28.08 -5.13 24.54
N GLU A 6 -28.33 -4.42 23.45
CA GLU A 6 -27.97 -4.85 22.10
C GLU A 6 -26.45 -4.92 21.98
N GLN A 7 -25.90 -6.12 22.16
CA GLN A 7 -24.46 -6.34 22.06
C GLN A 7 -24.05 -6.34 20.59
N LYS A 8 -23.48 -5.22 20.15
CA LYS A 8 -22.87 -5.09 18.83
C LYS A 8 -21.58 -5.91 18.77
N LYS A 9 -21.74 -7.23 18.54
CA LYS A 9 -20.68 -8.21 18.31
C LYS A 9 -19.73 -7.69 17.24
N SER A 10 -18.42 -7.74 17.49
CA SER A 10 -17.43 -7.23 16.55
C SER A 10 -17.43 -8.03 15.24
N ILE A 11 -16.93 -7.43 14.15
CA ILE A 11 -16.94 -8.07 12.82
C ILE A 11 -16.09 -9.35 12.86
N ASP A 12 -14.93 -9.31 13.51
CA ASP A 12 -14.07 -10.48 13.75
C ASP A 12 -14.82 -11.65 14.40
N GLU A 13 -15.59 -11.41 15.46
CA GLU A 13 -16.34 -12.46 16.16
C GLU A 13 -17.59 -12.94 15.37
N GLN A 14 -18.03 -12.20 14.35
CA GLN A 14 -19.07 -12.66 13.41
C GLN A 14 -18.48 -13.55 12.30
N ILE A 15 -17.22 -13.34 11.94
CA ILE A 15 -16.50 -14.11 10.92
C ILE A 15 -15.93 -15.42 11.51
N ASN A 16 -15.43 -15.39 12.75
CA ASN A 16 -14.85 -16.53 13.48
C ASN A 16 -15.92 -17.56 13.95
N GLY A 17 -16.55 -18.18 12.96
CA GLY A 17 -17.59 -19.20 13.12
C GLY A 17 -18.25 -19.59 11.80
N ILE A 18 -17.78 -19.03 10.68
CA ILE A 18 -18.15 -19.47 9.33
C ILE A 18 -17.17 -20.59 8.94
N PRO A 19 -17.62 -21.84 8.71
CA PRO A 19 -16.73 -22.98 8.50
C PRO A 19 -15.67 -22.78 7.40
N ILE A 20 -16.05 -22.11 6.30
CA ILE A 20 -15.13 -21.85 5.18
C ILE A 20 -14.03 -20.83 5.52
N VAL A 21 -14.22 -19.96 6.51
CA VAL A 21 -13.17 -19.02 6.95
C VAL A 21 -12.20 -19.70 7.91
N GLU A 22 -12.67 -20.67 8.69
CA GLU A 22 -11.82 -21.52 9.52
C GLU A 22 -11.01 -22.51 8.66
N GLU A 23 -11.62 -23.06 7.59
CA GLU A 23 -10.97 -23.96 6.63
C GLU A 23 -9.83 -23.27 5.85
N TYR A 24 -10.01 -22.00 5.47
CA TYR A 24 -9.04 -21.21 4.70
C TYR A 24 -8.44 -20.05 5.51
N ALA A 25 -8.21 -20.26 6.81
CA ALA A 25 -7.69 -19.23 7.72
C ALA A 25 -6.30 -18.68 7.33
N ASP A 26 -5.52 -19.46 6.57
CA ASP A 26 -4.23 -19.07 5.98
C ASP A 26 -4.37 -18.10 4.79
N VAL A 27 -5.50 -18.14 4.08
CA VAL A 27 -5.84 -17.24 2.96
C VAL A 27 -6.38 -15.89 3.45
N PHE A 28 -6.95 -15.84 4.67
CA PHE A 28 -7.52 -14.64 5.29
C PHE A 28 -6.76 -14.15 6.55
N PRO A 29 -5.44 -13.93 6.49
CA PRO A 29 -4.69 -13.44 7.63
C PRO A 29 -5.07 -11.99 7.97
N LYS A 30 -5.08 -11.65 9.27
CA LYS A 30 -5.37 -10.28 9.74
C LYS A 30 -4.38 -9.24 9.21
N GLU A 31 -3.15 -9.65 8.94
CA GLU A 31 -2.12 -8.84 8.29
C GLU A 31 -1.40 -9.62 7.20
N VAL A 32 -1.10 -8.96 6.08
CA VAL A 32 -0.31 -9.54 5.00
C VAL A 32 1.17 -9.45 5.38
N LEU A 33 1.83 -10.61 5.55
CA LEU A 33 3.19 -10.72 6.08
C LEU A 33 4.32 -10.54 5.03
N GLY A 34 3.96 -10.29 3.77
CA GLY A 34 4.93 -10.04 2.70
C GLY A 34 4.35 -10.28 1.31
N PHE A 35 5.22 -10.26 0.29
CA PHE A 35 4.83 -10.58 -1.08
C PHE A 35 4.45 -12.06 -1.24
N PRO A 36 3.53 -12.39 -2.18
CA PRO A 36 3.28 -13.78 -2.56
C PRO A 36 4.56 -14.42 -3.15
N PRO A 37 4.67 -15.76 -3.14
CA PRO A 37 5.78 -16.44 -3.79
C PRO A 37 5.90 -16.05 -5.26
N SER A 38 7.14 -16.01 -5.76
CA SER A 38 7.48 -15.68 -7.15
C SER A 38 6.70 -16.55 -8.13
N ARG A 39 6.11 -15.93 -9.15
CA ARG A 39 5.37 -16.58 -10.23
C ARG A 39 6.11 -16.36 -11.54
N GLU A 40 5.95 -17.26 -12.51
CA GLU A 40 6.62 -17.18 -13.84
C GLU A 40 6.34 -15.86 -14.59
N MET A 41 5.20 -15.22 -14.28
CA MET A 41 4.91 -13.84 -14.67
C MET A 41 5.33 -12.88 -13.55
N ASP A 42 6.55 -12.31 -13.68
CA ASP A 42 7.08 -11.28 -12.75
C ASP A 42 6.47 -9.90 -12.95
N PHE A 43 7.29 -8.88 -12.61
CA PHE A 43 7.01 -7.48 -12.41
C PHE A 43 8.06 -6.56 -13.12
N ALA A 44 7.69 -5.77 -14.16
CA ALA A 44 8.40 -4.62 -14.81
C ALA A 44 7.49 -3.83 -15.83
N ILE A 45 7.32 -2.49 -15.68
CA ILE A 45 6.35 -1.62 -16.43
C ILE A 45 6.84 -1.20 -17.84
N GLU A 46 5.95 -1.05 -18.83
CA GLU A 46 6.29 -0.48 -20.15
C GLU A 46 6.03 1.05 -20.25
N LEU A 47 7.04 1.79 -20.70
CA LEU A 47 6.98 3.25 -20.94
C LEU A 47 6.80 3.57 -22.42
N MET A 48 6.16 4.71 -22.71
CA MET A 48 6.12 5.28 -24.05
C MET A 48 7.54 5.65 -24.53
N PRO A 49 7.93 5.34 -25.78
CA PRO A 49 9.25 5.68 -26.31
C PRO A 49 9.44 7.20 -26.34
N GLY A 50 10.60 7.67 -25.87
CA GLY A 50 10.89 9.10 -25.74
C GLY A 50 10.38 9.77 -24.45
N THR A 51 9.82 9.02 -23.49
CA THR A 51 9.45 9.58 -22.18
C THR A 51 10.71 10.03 -21.41
N GLY A 52 10.76 11.31 -21.05
CA GLY A 52 11.78 11.85 -20.14
C GLY A 52 11.58 11.40 -18.69
N LEU A 53 12.66 11.44 -17.90
CA LEU A 53 12.66 11.06 -16.49
C LEU A 53 11.70 11.94 -15.67
N VAL A 54 10.75 11.32 -14.97
CA VAL A 54 9.84 12.03 -14.04
C VAL A 54 10.38 11.90 -12.62
N CYS A 55 11.04 12.95 -12.14
CA CYS A 55 11.40 13.11 -10.73
C CYS A 55 10.75 14.41 -10.21
N VAL A 56 9.84 14.27 -9.25
CA VAL A 56 9.11 15.39 -8.64
C VAL A 56 9.48 15.49 -7.17
N ALA A 57 9.82 16.70 -6.73
CA ALA A 57 10.17 16.95 -5.33
C ALA A 57 9.02 16.57 -4.37
N PRO A 58 9.32 16.00 -3.19
CA PRO A 58 8.30 15.75 -2.16
C PRO A 58 7.54 17.02 -1.77
N TYR A 59 6.28 16.87 -1.39
CA TYR A 59 5.50 17.98 -0.84
C TYR A 59 6.06 18.45 0.50
N ARG A 60 5.85 19.73 0.81
CA ARG A 60 6.15 20.28 2.14
C ARG A 60 5.23 19.63 3.17
N MET A 61 5.83 19.07 4.22
CA MET A 61 5.15 18.44 5.33
C MET A 61 5.56 19.10 6.66
N THR A 62 4.68 19.05 7.65
CA THR A 62 5.01 19.39 9.03
C THR A 62 5.86 18.30 9.68
N LEU A 63 6.51 18.62 10.81
CA LEU A 63 7.31 17.63 11.56
C LEU A 63 6.50 16.41 12.02
N ALA A 64 5.21 16.59 12.33
CA ALA A 64 4.31 15.51 12.71
C ALA A 64 4.00 14.58 11.54
N GLU A 65 3.69 15.15 10.37
CA GLU A 65 3.48 14.39 9.13
C GLU A 65 4.76 13.66 8.68
N LEU A 66 5.94 14.28 8.83
CA LEU A 66 7.22 13.64 8.53
C LEU A 66 7.50 12.43 9.43
N ALA A 67 7.17 12.52 10.73
CA ALA A 67 7.28 11.40 11.65
C ALA A 67 6.30 10.25 11.31
N GLU A 68 5.07 10.59 10.92
CA GLU A 68 4.06 9.61 10.51
C GLU A 68 4.39 8.97 9.14
N LEU A 69 4.97 9.73 8.21
CA LEU A 69 5.54 9.24 6.94
C LEU A 69 6.66 8.24 7.21
N LYS A 70 7.62 8.61 8.06
CA LYS A 70 8.76 7.75 8.41
C LYS A 70 8.30 6.42 9.01
N LYS A 71 7.34 6.45 9.94
CA LYS A 71 6.75 5.23 10.51
C LYS A 71 6.18 4.30 9.43
N HIS A 72 5.37 4.84 8.51
CA HIS A 72 4.81 4.02 7.42
C HIS A 72 5.89 3.42 6.51
N ILE A 73 6.99 4.14 6.26
CA ILE A 73 8.12 3.63 5.47
C ILE A 73 8.84 2.49 6.22
N GLU A 74 9.06 2.65 7.53
CA GLU A 74 9.66 1.62 8.40
C GLU A 74 8.78 0.34 8.44
N ASP A 75 7.46 0.50 8.66
CA ASP A 75 6.49 -0.62 8.65
C ASP A 75 6.49 -1.37 7.29
N LEU A 76 6.62 -0.65 6.17
CA LEU A 76 6.67 -1.24 4.82
C LEU A 76 8.01 -1.91 4.49
N LEU A 77 9.12 -1.40 5.03
CA LEU A 77 10.45 -2.00 4.92
C LEU A 77 10.54 -3.29 5.72
N GLU A 78 10.02 -3.31 6.95
CA GLU A 78 9.98 -4.51 7.80
C GLU A 78 9.17 -5.63 7.15
N LYS A 79 8.01 -5.29 6.58
CA LYS A 79 7.16 -6.22 5.79
C LYS A 79 7.72 -6.56 4.41
N LYS A 80 8.91 -6.02 4.06
CA LYS A 80 9.61 -6.22 2.78
C LYS A 80 8.78 -5.85 1.54
N PHE A 81 7.79 -4.97 1.70
CA PHE A 81 6.96 -4.48 0.58
C PHE A 81 7.69 -3.43 -0.27
N ILE A 82 8.68 -2.74 0.31
CA ILE A 82 9.54 -1.78 -0.41
C ILE A 82 11.02 -2.05 -0.10
N ARG A 83 11.92 -1.47 -0.91
CA ARG A 83 13.37 -1.50 -0.68
C ARG A 83 14.00 -0.13 -1.00
N PRO A 84 15.06 0.29 -0.27
CA PRO A 84 15.86 1.45 -0.67
C PRO A 84 16.41 1.26 -2.09
N SER A 85 16.44 2.33 -2.87
CA SER A 85 16.71 2.25 -4.30
C SER A 85 17.07 3.62 -4.88
N VAL A 86 17.69 3.64 -6.07
CA VAL A 86 18.40 4.81 -6.63
C VAL A 86 17.95 5.16 -8.05
N SER A 87 16.65 5.08 -8.32
CA SER A 87 16.10 5.35 -9.64
C SER A 87 16.15 6.84 -9.99
N PRO A 88 16.36 7.19 -11.26
CA PRO A 88 16.13 8.55 -11.76
C PRO A 88 14.65 8.97 -11.78
N TRP A 89 13.72 8.08 -11.43
CA TRP A 89 12.28 8.35 -11.33
C TRP A 89 11.85 8.49 -9.86
N GLY A 90 11.08 9.53 -9.56
CA GLY A 90 10.60 9.84 -8.21
C GLY A 90 9.19 10.42 -8.23
N ALA A 91 8.26 9.76 -7.54
CA ALA A 91 6.90 10.24 -7.32
C ALA A 91 6.76 10.86 -5.93
N PRO A 92 6.04 11.99 -5.78
CA PRO A 92 5.83 12.61 -4.48
C PRO A 92 4.73 11.85 -3.72
N VAL A 93 4.83 11.84 -2.40
CA VAL A 93 3.90 11.11 -1.52
C VAL A 93 3.06 12.07 -0.69
N LEU A 94 1.82 11.68 -0.42
CA LEU A 94 0.87 12.37 0.46
C LEU A 94 0.41 11.47 1.59
N LEU A 95 0.15 12.08 2.74
CA LEU A 95 -0.59 11.47 3.86
C LEU A 95 -2.07 11.85 3.77
N VAL A 96 -2.95 10.85 3.64
CA VAL A 96 -4.40 11.06 3.51
C VAL A 96 -5.11 10.58 4.79
N LYS A 97 -5.75 11.50 5.51
CA LYS A 97 -6.52 11.16 6.72
C LYS A 97 -7.77 10.35 6.40
N LYS A 98 -7.99 9.27 7.14
CA LYS A 98 -9.20 8.42 7.10
C LYS A 98 -10.29 8.98 8.02
N LYS A 99 -11.50 8.43 7.87
CA LYS A 99 -12.64 8.68 8.78
C LYS A 99 -12.39 8.19 10.21
N ASP A 100 -11.50 7.21 10.40
CA ASP A 100 -11.11 6.66 11.71
C ASP A 100 -10.02 7.48 12.44
N GLY A 101 -9.54 8.57 11.83
CA GLY A 101 -8.49 9.43 12.39
C GLY A 101 -7.05 9.01 12.07
N SER A 102 -6.81 7.78 11.62
CA SER A 102 -5.50 7.37 11.11
C SER A 102 -5.23 7.90 9.70
N SER A 103 -3.99 7.89 9.24
CA SER A 103 -3.62 8.28 7.88
C SER A 103 -3.42 7.07 6.94
N ARG A 104 -3.15 7.38 5.67
CA ARG A 104 -2.68 6.44 4.64
C ARG A 104 -1.57 7.10 3.86
N LEU A 105 -0.52 6.34 3.56
CA LEU A 105 0.49 6.68 2.57
C LEU A 105 -0.11 6.57 1.15
N CYS A 106 0.06 7.61 0.32
CA CYS A 106 -0.45 7.62 -1.06
C CYS A 106 0.58 8.26 -2.01
N GLY A 107 1.11 7.50 -2.97
CA GLY A 107 2.02 8.03 -4.00
C GLY A 107 1.25 8.68 -5.15
N ILE A 108 1.62 9.90 -5.56
CA ILE A 108 1.02 10.56 -6.72
C ILE A 108 1.66 10.03 -8.01
N THR A 109 1.13 8.92 -8.50
CA THR A 109 1.56 8.28 -9.75
C THR A 109 0.96 8.93 -10.99
N GLY A 110 0.14 9.99 -10.88
CA GLY A 110 -0.59 10.60 -12.00
C GLY A 110 0.29 11.08 -13.17
N SER A 111 1.55 11.46 -12.90
CA SER A 111 2.54 11.78 -13.95
C SER A 111 3.17 10.51 -14.56
N LEU A 112 3.41 9.48 -13.75
CA LEU A 112 3.96 8.19 -14.19
C LEU A 112 2.94 7.41 -15.05
N ILE A 113 1.67 7.39 -14.66
CA ILE A 113 0.59 6.68 -15.39
C ILE A 113 0.44 7.23 -16.81
N LYS A 114 0.60 8.54 -17.01
CA LYS A 114 0.55 9.19 -18.34
C LYS A 114 1.70 8.80 -19.26
N SER A 115 2.82 8.34 -18.71
CA SER A 115 3.96 7.85 -19.48
C SER A 115 3.92 6.35 -19.80
N LEU A 116 2.92 5.61 -19.32
CA LEU A 116 2.84 4.16 -19.56
C LEU A 116 2.19 3.88 -20.92
N SER A 117 2.83 3.05 -21.73
CA SER A 117 2.23 2.52 -22.96
C SER A 117 1.23 1.41 -22.63
N ARG A 118 1.56 0.58 -21.64
CA ARG A 118 0.76 -0.55 -21.18
C ARG A 118 1.12 -0.92 -19.75
N ILE A 119 0.10 -1.12 -18.91
CA ILE A 119 0.28 -1.92 -17.69
C ILE A 119 0.33 -3.38 -18.15
N GLY A 120 1.53 -3.91 -18.37
CA GLY A 120 1.73 -5.34 -18.50
C GLY A 120 1.32 -6.05 -17.20
N THR A 121 1.34 -7.38 -17.17
CA THR A 121 1.20 -8.17 -15.93
C THR A 121 2.38 -8.01 -14.97
N ARG A 122 3.05 -6.86 -15.01
CA ARG A 122 4.45 -6.70 -14.66
C ARG A 122 4.75 -5.27 -14.08
N CYS A 123 5.15 -5.11 -12.79
CA CYS A 123 5.72 -3.85 -12.19
C CYS A 123 6.79 -3.98 -11.01
N GLN A 124 8.14 -4.11 -11.20
CA GLN A 124 9.12 -4.22 -10.05
C GLN A 124 9.72 -2.89 -9.55
N GLU A 125 9.57 -1.79 -10.28
CA GLU A 125 10.25 -0.53 -9.96
C GLU A 125 9.26 0.62 -9.89
N LEU A 126 8.70 0.83 -8.69
CA LEU A 126 7.97 2.05 -8.36
C LEU A 126 8.56 2.63 -7.08
N MET A 127 9.14 3.83 -7.17
CA MET A 127 9.96 4.40 -6.11
C MET A 127 9.21 5.44 -5.29
N ILE A 128 9.24 5.27 -3.98
CA ILE A 128 9.09 6.35 -3.02
C ILE A 128 10.51 6.86 -2.75
N CYS A 129 10.75 8.15 -3.00
CA CYS A 129 11.96 8.85 -2.56
C CYS A 129 11.87 9.24 -1.09
#